data_AF-A0A1Y4R8A0-F1
#
_entry.id   AF-A0A1Y4R8A0-F1
#
_cell.length_a   1.000
_cell.length_b   1.000
_cell.length_c   1.000
_cell.angle_alpha   90.00
_cell.angle_beta   90.00
_cell.angle_gamma   90.00
#
_symmetry.space_group_name_H-M   'P 1'
#
loop_
_entity.id
_entity.type
_entity.pdbx_description
1 polymer ?
#
loop_
_entity_poly.entity_id
_entity_poly.type
_entity_poly.pdbx_seq_one_letter_code
_entity_poly.pdbx_strand_id
1 'polypeptide(L)' 'MKIKEWCTLKGIRAEIKNIHWLTKKELAYNSVVVLAFCFLFGIYFYGSDAVIALILKALGLN' A
#
# COMPACT_ATOMS: atom_id res chain seq x y z
N MET A 1 -23.31 27.65 11.14
CA MET A 1 -23.91 26.32 10.87
C MET A 1 -23.52 25.38 11.98
N LYS A 2 -24.48 24.66 12.56
CA LYS A 2 -24.32 23.91 13.80
C LYS A 2 -23.43 22.68 13.54
N ILE A 3 -22.29 22.57 14.23
CA ILE A 3 -21.40 21.39 14.23
C ILE A 3 -22.19 20.08 14.42
N LYS A 4 -23.29 20.15 15.19
CA LYS A 4 -24.22 19.04 15.45
C LYS A 4 -24.98 18.53 14.22
N GLU A 5 -25.25 19.40 13.23
CA GLU A 5 -25.90 19.03 11.96
C GLU A 5 -24.88 18.49 10.95
N TRP A 6 -23.65 19.03 10.97
CA TRP A 6 -22.53 18.55 10.14
C TRP A 6 -22.10 17.12 10.51
N CYS A 7 -21.98 16.80 11.80
CA CYS A 7 -21.65 15.44 12.30
C CYS A 7 -22.76 14.39 12.12
N THR A 8 -23.88 14.71 11.45
CA THR A 8 -24.87 13.69 11.09
C THR A 8 -24.40 12.91 9.86
N LEU A 9 -24.82 11.64 9.74
CA LEU A 9 -24.53 10.81 8.56
C LEU A 9 -24.88 11.49 7.23
N LYS A 10 -25.95 12.30 7.22
CA LYS A 10 -26.36 13.08 6.04
C LYS A 10 -25.41 14.25 5.76
N GLY A 11 -24.99 14.98 6.79
CA GLY A 11 -24.02 16.07 6.68
C GLY A 11 -22.65 15.59 6.21
N ILE A 12 -22.13 14.51 6.81
CA ILE A 12 -20.85 13.90 6.43
C ILE A 12 -20.89 13.38 4.98
N ARG A 13 -21.97 12.72 4.57
CA ARG A 13 -22.11 12.22 3.19
C ARG A 13 -22.21 13.35 2.16
N ALA A 14 -22.82 14.48 2.52
CA ALA A 14 -22.85 15.65 1.67
C ALA A 14 -21.44 16.22 1.48
N GLU A 15 -20.64 16.27 2.56
CA GLU A 15 -19.27 16.79 2.50
C GLU A 15 -18.31 15.85 1.76
N ILE A 16 -18.46 14.53 1.93
CA ILE A 16 -17.71 13.51 1.19
C ILE A 16 -17.85 13.67 -0.33
N LYS A 17 -19.00 14.17 -0.82
CA LYS A 17 -19.21 14.43 -2.24
C LYS A 17 -18.45 15.67 -2.75
N ASN A 18 -18.13 16.62 -1.87
CA ASN A 18 -17.36 17.82 -2.21
C ASN A 18 -15.85 17.52 -2.28
N ILE A 19 -15.40 16.39 -1.74
CA ILE A 19 -13.99 15.97 -1.79
C ILE A 19 -13.63 15.65 -3.25
N HIS A 20 -12.49 16.18 -3.70
CA HIS A 20 -11.91 15.80 -4.98
C HIS A 20 -11.31 14.39 -4.87
N TRP A 21 -12.10 13.39 -5.23
CA TRP A 21 -11.64 12.00 -5.27
C TRP A 21 -10.70 11.77 -6.42
N LEU A 22 -9.76 10.86 -6.19
CA LEU A 22 -8.84 10.39 -7.21
C LEU A 22 -9.62 9.83 -8.42
N THR A 23 -9.15 10.12 -9.64
CA THR A 23 -9.76 9.53 -10.82
C THR A 23 -9.51 8.03 -10.87
N LYS A 24 -10.38 7.27 -11.56
CA LYS A 24 -10.22 5.80 -11.69
C LYS A 24 -8.85 5.40 -12.27
N LYS A 25 -8.30 6.24 -13.16
CA LYS A 25 -6.99 6.01 -13.80
C LYS A 25 -5.84 6.17 -12.80
N GLU A 26 -5.86 7.26 -12.04
CA GLU A 26 -4.86 7.52 -11.00
C GLU A 26 -4.93 6.47 -9.88
N LEU A 27 -6.13 6.01 -9.53
CA LEU A 27 -6.32 4.96 -8.53
C LEU A 27 -5.69 3.64 -8.99
N ALA A 28 -5.93 3.26 -10.24
CA ALA A 28 -5.34 2.07 -10.82
C ALA A 28 -3.82 2.19 -10.90
N TYR A 29 -3.30 3.34 -11.36
CA TYR A 29 -1.86 3.59 -11.43
C TYR A 29 -1.19 3.48 -10.06
N ASN A 30 -1.71 4.17 -9.05
CA ASN A 30 -1.14 4.14 -7.70
C ASN A 30 -1.18 2.73 -7.10
N SER A 31 -2.27 1.99 -7.31
CA SER A 31 -2.39 0.60 -6.86
C SER A 31 -1.37 -0.31 -7.55
N VAL A 32 -1.18 -0.17 -8.86
CA VAL A 32 -0.20 -0.95 -9.63
C VAL A 32 1.22 -0.66 -9.17
N VAL A 33 1.55 0.61 -8.89
CA VAL A 33 2.86 1.00 -8.36
C VAL A 33 3.12 0.30 -7.02
N VAL A 34 2.16 0.31 -6.09
CA VAL A 34 2.30 -0.38 -4.80
C VAL A 34 2.51 -1.88 -4.99
N LEU A 35 1.73 -2.52 -5.86
CA LEU A 35 1.90 -3.93 -6.16
C LEU A 35 3.29 -4.23 -6.74
N ALA A 36 3.76 -3.41 -7.68
CA ALA A 36 5.09 -3.56 -8.26
C ALA A 36 6.20 -3.46 -7.19
N PHE A 37 6.09 -2.50 -6.26
CA PHE A 37 7.01 -2.40 -5.14
C PHE A 37 6.96 -3.62 -4.22
N CYS A 38 5.76 -4.11 -3.88
CA CYS A 38 5.61 -5.31 -3.07
C CYS A 38 6.27 -6.52 -3.73
N PHE A 39 6.10 -6.72 -5.05
CA PHE A 39 6.76 -7.81 -5.76
C PHE A 39 8.28 -7.63 -5.82
N LEU A 40 8.77 -6.42 -6.08
CA LEU A 40 10.20 -6.14 -6.14
C LEU A 40 10.85 -6.45 -4.80
N PHE A 41 10.29 -5.94 -3.70
CA PHE A 41 10.80 -6.23 -2.36
C PHE A 41 10.61 -7.70 -1.96
N GLY A 42 9.51 -8.33 -2.35
CA GLY A 42 9.29 -9.77 -2.11
C GLY A 42 10.38 -10.63 -2.75
N ILE A 43 10.73 -10.36 -4.01
CA ILE A 43 11.83 -11.04 -4.70
C ILE A 43 13.18 -10.69 -4.06
N TYR A 44 13.39 -9.43 -3.71
CA TYR A 44 14.63 -8.99 -3.06
C TYR A 44 14.88 -9.71 -1.73
N PHE A 45 13.88 -9.78 -0.86
CA PHE A 45 14.01 -10.47 0.43
C PHE A 45 14.21 -11.97 0.23
N TYR A 46 13.40 -12.62 -0.62
CA TYR A 46 13.56 -14.03 -0.92
C TYR A 46 14.94 -14.37 -1.50
N GLY A 47 15.43 -13.55 -2.45
CA GLY A 47 16.76 -13.71 -3.03
C GLY A 47 17.86 -13.48 -2.00
N SER A 48 17.69 -12.49 -1.11
CA SER A 48 18.64 -12.20 -0.03
C SER A 48 18.73 -13.37 0.95
N ASP A 49 17.59 -13.95 1.36
CA ASP A 49 17.56 -15.14 2.22
C ASP A 49 18.24 -16.34 1.56
N ALA A 50 18.02 -16.55 0.27
CA ALA A 50 18.68 -17.62 -0.48
C ALA A 50 20.21 -17.40 -0.55
N VAL A 51 20.67 -16.17 -0.77
CA VAL A 51 22.10 -15.82 -0.78
C VAL A 51 22.72 -16.03 0.60
N ILE A 52 22.04 -15.59 1.67
CA ILE A 52 22.51 -15.80 3.05
C ILE A 52 22.60 -17.29 3.36
N ALA A 53 21.59 -18.08 3.00
CA ALA A 53 21.61 -19.52 3.18
C ALA A 53 22.76 -20.20 2.42
N LEU A 54 23.08 -19.75 1.21
CA LEU A 54 24.23 -20.24 0.46
C LEU A 54 25.56 -19.87 1.13
N ILE A 55 25.68 -18.65 1.66
CA ILE A 55 26.88 -18.20 2.38
C ILE A 55 27.05 -19.00 3.68
N LEU A 56 25.97 -19.21 4.45
CA LEU A 56 26.00 -20.00 5.69
C LEU A 56 26.41 -21.46 5.41
N LYS A 57 25.82 -22.05 4.36
CA LYS A 57 26.18 -23.39 3.90
C LYS A 57 27.65 -23.48 3.47
N ALA A 58 28.17 -22.45 2.79
CA ALA A 58 29.58 -22.38 2.40
C ALA A 58 30.53 -22.22 3.61
N LEU A 59 30.07 -21.57 4.68
CA LEU A 59 30.79 -21.43 5.95
C LEU A 59 30.70 -22.68 6.86
N GLY A 60 29.95 -23.71 6.45
CA GLY A 60 29.81 -24.96 7.21
C GLY A 60 28.90 -24.86 8.43
N LEU A 61 28.19 -23.74 8.59
CA LEU A 61 27.08 -23.59 9.54
C LEU A 61 25.82 -24.11 8.85
N ASN A 62 25.39 -25.30 9.25
CA ASN A 62 24.25 -26.01 8.68
C ASN A 62 22.92 -25.47 9.20
#